data_AF-A1RXZ6-F1
#
_entry.id   AF-A1RXZ6-F1
#
_cell.length_a   1.000
_cell.length_b   1.000
_cell.length_c   1.000
_cell.angle_alpha   90.00
_cell.angle_beta   90.00
_cell.angle_gamma   90.00
#
_symmetry.space_group_name_H-M   'P 1'
#
loop_
_entity.id
_entity.type
_entity.pdbx_description
1 polymer ?
#
loop_
_entity_poly.entity_id
_entity_poly.type
_entity_poly.pdbx_seq_one_letter_code
_entity_poly.pdbx_strand_id
1 'polypeptide(L)'
;MRAVEESIFTFFELLLLVGILTYASATAPGENSLALVYGISQALPEGSCAVIMSASPLSLGNATLGKSVAVCKVGNETVVKPWPEG
;
A
#
# COMPACT_ATOMS: atom_id res chain seq x y z
N MET A 1 23.78 10.87 17.33
CA MET A 1 23.86 9.57 16.62
C MET A 1 22.69 8.65 16.96
N ARG A 2 22.29 8.48 18.25
CA ARG A 2 21.14 7.64 18.65
C ARG A 2 19.81 7.91 17.92
N ALA A 3 19.45 9.17 17.71
CA ALA A 3 18.18 9.53 17.04
C ALA A 3 18.11 9.07 15.57
N VAL A 4 19.25 8.95 14.89
CA VAL A 4 19.32 8.52 13.48
C VAL A 4 19.12 7.00 13.38
N GLU A 5 19.73 6.24 14.29
CA GLU A 5 19.53 4.78 14.37
C GLU A 5 18.08 4.43 14.71
N GLU A 6 17.45 5.12 15.66
CA GLU A 6 16.03 4.91 15.99
C GLU A 6 15.13 5.23 14.79
N SER A 7 15.40 6.31 14.08
CA SER A 7 14.64 6.69 12.87
C SER A 7 14.76 5.65 11.76
N ILE A 8 15.96 5.08 11.57
CA ILE A 8 16.20 4.02 10.59
C ILE A 8 15.50 2.73 11.01
N PHE A 9 15.54 2.38 12.29
CA PHE A 9 14.89 1.17 12.80
C PHE A 9 13.36 1.25 12.63
N THR A 10 12.79 2.40 12.96
CA THR A 10 11.35 2.68 12.78
C THR A 10 10.96 2.63 11.30
N PHE A 11 11.83 3.13 10.41
CA PHE A 11 11.62 3.06 8.97
C PHE A 11 11.62 1.61 8.46
N PHE A 12 12.55 0.77 8.94
CA PHE A 12 12.59 -0.65 8.60
C PHE A 12 11.39 -1.42 9.15
N GLU A 13 10.94 -1.12 10.37
CA GLU A 13 9.69 -1.69 10.91
C GLU A 13 8.49 -1.32 10.06
N LEU A 14 8.39 -0.06 9.63
CA LEU A 14 7.33 0.40 8.73
C LEU A 14 7.36 -0.35 7.39
N LEU A 15 8.55 -0.49 6.77
CA LEU A 15 8.71 -1.24 5.53
C LEU A 15 8.33 -2.72 5.71
N LEU A 16 8.69 -3.32 6.84
CA LEU A 16 8.40 -4.71 7.16
C LEU A 16 6.89 -4.91 7.40
N LEU A 17 6.26 -3.99 8.11
CA LEU A 17 4.81 -4.00 8.38
C LEU A 17 4.02 -3.84 7.07
N VAL A 18 4.44 -2.91 6.21
CA VAL A 18 3.86 -2.72 4.88
C VAL A 18 4.01 -4.01 4.07
N GLY A 19 5.21 -4.61 4.03
CA GLY A 19 5.47 -5.86 3.32
C GLY A 19 4.61 -7.03 3.80
N ILE A 20 4.39 -7.16 5.11
CA ILE A 20 3.50 -8.18 5.69
C ILE A 20 2.05 -7.94 5.27
N LEU A 21 1.59 -6.69 5.29
CA LEU A 21 0.23 -6.34 4.84
C LEU A 21 0.04 -6.64 3.35
N THR A 22 1.02 -6.32 2.49
CA THR A 22 0.97 -6.70 1.07
C THR A 22 0.92 -8.20 0.89
N TYR A 23 1.77 -8.97 1.59
CA TYR A 23 1.80 -10.43 1.46
C TYR A 23 0.49 -11.09 1.94
N ALA A 24 0.01 -10.72 3.14
CA ALA A 24 -1.20 -11.30 3.72
C ALA A 24 -2.43 -11.07 2.81
N SER A 25 -2.47 -9.94 2.12
CA SER A 25 -3.54 -9.62 1.18
C SER A 25 -3.43 -10.32 -0.18
N ALA A 26 -2.21 -10.57 -0.66
CA ALA A 26 -2.00 -11.35 -1.88
C ALA A 26 -2.47 -12.81 -1.69
N THR A 27 -2.45 -13.32 -0.46
CA THR A 27 -2.90 -14.68 -0.11
C THR A 27 -4.39 -14.79 0.19
N ALA A 28 -5.15 -13.69 0.25
CA ALA A 28 -6.59 -13.69 0.50
C ALA A 28 -7.36 -13.43 -0.80
N PRO A 29 -7.69 -14.47 -1.60
CA PRO A 29 -8.37 -14.29 -2.87
C PRO A 29 -9.80 -13.80 -2.64
N GLY A 30 -10.15 -12.67 -3.27
CA GLY A 30 -11.54 -12.38 -3.66
C GLY A 30 -12.20 -11.11 -3.11
N GLU A 31 -11.94 -10.66 -1.88
CA GLU A 31 -12.85 -9.65 -1.27
C GLU A 31 -12.18 -8.46 -0.56
N ASN A 32 -10.86 -8.44 -0.36
CA ASN A 32 -10.22 -7.49 0.57
C ASN A 32 -9.34 -6.41 -0.08
N SER A 33 -9.43 -6.19 -1.38
CA SER A 33 -8.63 -5.17 -2.10
C SER A 33 -8.81 -3.76 -1.53
N LEU A 34 -10.00 -3.41 -1.06
CA LEU A 34 -10.31 -2.14 -0.39
C LEU A 34 -9.64 -2.02 0.98
N ALA A 35 -9.73 -3.05 1.82
CA ALA A 35 -9.12 -3.07 3.14
C ALA A 35 -7.59 -3.00 3.06
N LEU A 36 -7.00 -3.62 2.02
CA LEU A 36 -5.58 -3.54 1.74
C LEU A 36 -5.15 -2.11 1.39
N VAL A 37 -5.81 -1.50 0.42
CA VAL A 37 -5.52 -0.14 -0.04
C VAL A 37 -5.67 0.85 1.12
N TYR A 38 -6.71 0.66 1.94
CA TYR A 38 -6.91 1.45 3.15
C TYR A 38 -5.79 1.24 4.17
N GLY A 39 -5.44 -0.01 4.50
CA GLY A 39 -4.36 -0.32 5.44
C GLY A 39 -3.01 0.28 5.02
N ILE A 40 -2.69 0.20 3.72
CA ILE A 40 -1.46 0.78 3.16
C ILE A 40 -1.50 2.31 3.21
N SER A 41 -2.63 2.92 2.88
CA SER A 41 -2.79 4.39 2.98
C SER A 41 -2.65 4.94 4.40
N GLN A 42 -3.03 4.16 5.42
CA GLN A 42 -2.88 4.53 6.82
C GLN A 42 -1.42 4.45 7.25
N ALA A 43 -0.68 3.45 6.78
CA ALA A 43 0.75 3.26 7.09
C ALA A 43 1.68 4.22 6.33
N LEU A 44 1.24 4.76 5.18
CA LEU A 44 2.01 5.71 4.40
C LEU A 44 2.17 7.06 5.12
N PRO A 45 3.37 7.65 5.16
CA PRO A 45 3.57 9.03 5.56
C PRO A 45 2.93 10.01 4.55
N GLU A 46 2.61 11.22 5.00
CA GLU A 46 2.02 12.24 4.13
C GLU A 46 2.98 12.61 2.98
N GLY A 47 2.44 12.73 1.76
CA GLY A 47 3.22 13.04 0.55
C GLY A 47 3.92 11.84 -0.07
N SER A 48 3.68 10.62 0.43
CA SER A 48 4.28 9.40 -0.09
C SER A 48 3.29 8.55 -0.89
N CYS A 49 3.83 7.71 -1.77
CA CYS A 49 3.07 6.75 -2.57
C CYS A 49 3.67 5.34 -2.44
N ALA A 50 2.82 4.32 -2.41
CA ALA A 50 3.20 2.93 -2.57
C ALA A 50 2.57 2.36 -3.85
N VAL A 51 3.29 1.46 -4.51
CA VAL A 51 2.73 0.67 -5.60
C VAL A 51 2.44 -0.73 -5.07
N ILE A 52 1.20 -1.16 -5.22
CA ILE A 52 0.72 -2.48 -4.85
C ILE A 52 0.61 -3.29 -6.13
N MET A 53 1.30 -4.42 -6.17
CA MET A 53 1.20 -5.38 -7.27
C MET A 53 0.55 -6.65 -6.75
N SER A 54 -0.41 -7.17 -7.50
CA SER A 54 -1.16 -8.37 -7.17
C SER A 54 -1.20 -9.31 -8.38
N ALA A 55 -1.18 -10.61 -8.12
CA ALA A 55 -1.37 -11.61 -9.17
C ALA A 55 -2.78 -11.54 -9.80
N SER A 56 -3.76 -11.08 -9.01
CA SER A 56 -5.16 -10.93 -9.42
C SER A 56 -5.54 -9.45 -9.54
N PRO A 57 -6.46 -9.09 -10.46
CA PRO A 57 -6.92 -7.72 -10.60
C PRO A 57 -7.50 -7.20 -9.29
N LEU A 58 -6.99 -6.06 -8.83
CA LEU A 58 -7.51 -5.33 -7.69
C LEU A 58 -8.77 -4.58 -8.11
N SER A 59 -9.78 -4.61 -7.25
CA SER A 59 -11.02 -3.87 -7.40
C SER A 59 -11.22 -2.92 -6.23
N LEU A 60 -11.74 -1.72 -6.50
CA LEU A 60 -12.06 -0.73 -5.49
C LEU A 60 -13.54 -0.38 -5.65
N GLY A 61 -14.38 -0.97 -4.79
CA GLY A 61 -15.83 -0.94 -4.97
C GLY A 61 -16.23 -1.64 -6.27
N ASN A 62 -16.95 -0.93 -7.14
CA ASN A 62 -17.39 -1.46 -8.44
C ASN A 62 -16.39 -1.23 -9.59
N ALA A 63 -15.23 -0.60 -9.34
CA ALA A 63 -14.23 -0.33 -10.37
C ALA A 63 -13.07 -1.34 -10.30
N THR A 64 -12.78 -2.00 -11.42
CA THR A 64 -11.57 -2.83 -11.57
C THR A 64 -10.39 -1.93 -11.94
N LEU A 65 -9.36 -1.90 -11.09
CA LEU A 65 -8.19 -1.02 -11.27
C LEU A 65 -7.02 -1.71 -11.99
N GLY A 66 -7.03 -3.04 -12.06
CA GLY A 66 -5.95 -3.83 -12.67
C GLY A 66 -5.06 -4.51 -11.64
N LYS A 67 -3.96 -5.11 -12.09
CA LYS A 67 -3.05 -5.89 -11.22
C LYS A 67 -2.08 -5.02 -10.44
N SER A 68 -1.78 -3.83 -10.95
CA SER A 68 -0.90 -2.86 -10.29
C SER A 68 -1.64 -1.56 -10.02
N VAL A 69 -1.59 -1.07 -8.78
CA VAL A 69 -2.20 0.19 -8.36
C VAL A 69 -1.22 1.01 -7.53
N ALA A 70 -1.18 2.31 -7.79
CA ALA A 70 -0.51 3.27 -6.94
C ALA A 70 -1.50 3.82 -5.91
N VAL A 71 -1.09 3.79 -4.65
CA VAL A 71 -1.79 4.37 -3.51
C VAL A 71 -0.94 5.50 -2.96
N CYS A 72 -1.44 6.73 -3.04
CA CYS A 72 -0.75 7.92 -2.57
C CYS A 72 -1.52 8.57 -1.42
N LYS A 73 -0.79 9.03 -0.40
CA LYS A 73 -1.35 9.82 0.70
C LYS A 73 -1.09 11.30 0.45
N VAL A 74 -2.16 12.05 0.20
CA VAL A 74 -2.12 13.49 -0.06
C VAL A 74 -2.95 14.19 1.01
N GLY A 75 -2.30 14.76 2.02
CA GLY A 75 -2.99 15.24 3.21
C GLY A 75 -3.74 14.11 3.92
N ASN A 76 -5.02 14.34 4.19
CA ASN A 76 -5.92 13.35 4.80
C ASN A 76 -6.62 12.46 3.76
N GLU A 77 -6.31 12.62 2.47
CA GLU A 77 -6.95 11.88 1.39
C GLU A 77 -6.04 10.77 0.87
N THR A 78 -6.68 9.69 0.42
CA THR A 78 -6.02 8.57 -0.25
C THR A 78 -6.38 8.59 -1.72
N VAL A 79 -5.38 8.77 -2.57
CA VAL A 79 -5.54 8.75 -4.02
C VAL A 79 -5.08 7.39 -4.53
N VAL A 80 -5.99 6.68 -5.20
CA VAL A 80 -5.72 5.35 -5.76
C VAL A 80 -5.84 5.44 -7.27
N LYS A 81 -4.80 5.02 -7.99
CA LYS A 81 -4.79 5.01 -9.46
C LYS A 81 -4.21 3.71 -10.00
N PRO A 82 -4.68 3.24 -11.17
CA PRO A 82 -3.98 2.19 -11.92
C PRO A 82 -2.53 2.62 -12.16
N TRP A 83 -1.57 1.73 -11.90
CA TRP A 83 -0.18 1.97 -12.23
C TRP A 83 0.13 1.33 -13.58
N PRO A 84 0.71 2.06 -14.55
CA PRO A 84 1.03 1.49 -15.85
C PRO A 84 2.04 0.35 -15.68
N GLU A 85 1.64 -0.83 -16.14
CA GLU A 85 2.54 -1.98 -16.31
C GLU A 85 3.27 -1.73 -17.63
N GLY A 86 4.54 -1.34 -17.55
CA GLY A 86 5.40 -1.09 -18.71
C GLY A 86 5.68 -2.33 -19.54
#